data_AF-A0A822EVT3-F1
#
_entry.id   AF-A0A822EVT3-F1
#
_cell.length_a   1.000
_cell.length_b   1.000
_cell.length_c   1.000
_cell.angle_alpha   90.00
_cell.angle_beta   90.00
_cell.angle_gamma   90.00
#
_symmetry.space_group_name_H-M   'P 1'
#
loop_
_entity.id
_entity.type
_entity.pdbx_description
1 polymer ?
#
loop_
_entity_poly.entity_id
_entity_poly.type
_entity_poly.pdbx_seq_one_letter_code
_entity_poly.pdbx_strand_id
1 'polypeptide(L)'
;SRFSRQSIDAIVNEQYKTLYSIVQGCLGDHRMQLVEPREKEGFSSLKRILYELQSKKLPRKLGIRARRERKVVRSIIKILRQRPDITVR
;
A
#
# COMPACT_ATOMS: atom_id res chain seq x y z
N SER A 1 -5.72 -6.32 -20.27
CA SER A 1 -5.00 -6.99 -19.17
C SER A 1 -5.98 -7.25 -18.04
N ARG A 2 -6.15 -8.52 -17.64
CA ARG A 2 -7.15 -8.97 -16.63
C ARG A 2 -6.91 -8.24 -15.30
N PHE A 3 -7.91 -7.50 -14.81
CA PHE A 3 -7.93 -6.95 -13.45
C PHE A 3 -7.39 -7.98 -12.46
N SER A 4 -6.19 -7.75 -11.93
CA SER A 4 -5.56 -8.70 -11.02
C SER A 4 -6.50 -8.89 -9.83
N ARG A 5 -6.79 -10.15 -9.48
CA ARG A 5 -7.56 -10.50 -8.28
C ARG A 5 -6.67 -10.40 -7.04
N GLN A 6 -5.85 -9.36 -6.93
CA GLN A 6 -5.15 -9.12 -5.68
C GLN A 6 -6.18 -8.77 -4.59
N SER A 7 -6.06 -9.45 -3.45
CA SER A 7 -6.81 -9.12 -2.25
C SER A 7 -6.36 -7.74 -1.76
N ILE A 8 -7.22 -7.06 -1.01
CA ILE A 8 -6.86 -5.77 -0.39
C ILE A 8 -5.61 -5.95 0.48
N ASP A 9 -5.50 -7.08 1.17
CA ASP A 9 -4.32 -7.43 1.96
C ASP A 9 -3.06 -7.55 1.10
N ALA A 10 -3.15 -8.13 -0.11
CA ALA A 10 -2.01 -8.22 -1.01
C ALA A 10 -1.55 -6.85 -1.53
N ILE A 11 -2.50 -5.97 -1.88
CA ILE A 11 -2.20 -4.60 -2.31
C ILE A 11 -1.52 -3.82 -1.18
N VAL A 12 -2.08 -3.89 0.04
CA VAL A 12 -1.53 -3.21 1.20
C VAL A 12 -0.14 -3.74 1.57
N ASN A 13 0.07 -5.06 1.49
CA ASN A 13 1.37 -5.68 1.73
C ASN A 13 2.41 -5.23 0.68
N GLU A 14 2.05 -5.14 -0.60
CA GLU A 14 2.94 -4.58 -1.62
C GLU A 14 3.30 -3.12 -1.36
N GLN A 15 2.32 -2.29 -0.96
CA GLN A 15 2.58 -0.89 -0.59
C GLN A 15 3.57 -0.78 0.58
N TYR A 16 3.41 -1.62 1.63
CA TYR A 16 4.37 -1.67 2.73
C TYR A 16 5.75 -2.15 2.31
N LYS A 17 5.85 -3.15 1.40
CA LYS A 17 7.14 -3.59 0.84
C LYS A 17 7.82 -2.47 0.06
N THR A 18 7.07 -1.72 -0.75
CA THR A 18 7.60 -0.57 -1.50
C THR A 18 8.10 0.51 -0.55
N LEU A 19 7.32 0.88 0.47
CA LEU A 19 7.75 1.85 1.48
C LEU A 19 8.99 1.39 2.24
N TYR A 20 9.05 0.11 2.62
CA TYR A 20 10.23 -0.46 3.26
C TYR A 20 11.46 -0.39 2.34
N SER A 21 11.30 -0.70 1.06
CA SER A 21 12.37 -0.60 0.06
C SER A 21 12.83 0.85 -0.13
N ILE A 22 11.92 1.83 -0.13
CA ILE A 22 12.26 3.25 -0.21
C ILE A 22 13.05 3.67 1.03
N VAL A 23 12.59 3.29 2.23
CA VAL A 23 13.31 3.60 3.48
C VAL A 23 14.70 2.98 3.52
N GLN A 24 14.84 1.74 3.03
CA GLN A 24 16.15 1.09 2.89
C GLN A 24 17.02 1.77 1.83
N GLY A 25 16.43 2.18 0.70
CA GLY A 25 17.09 2.96 -0.35
C GLY A 25 17.59 4.30 0.17
N CYS A 26 16.78 5.05 0.91
CA CYS A 26 17.21 6.29 1.55
C CYS A 26 18.42 6.07 2.46
N LEU A 27 18.45 4.97 3.23
CA LEU A 27 19.60 4.63 4.07
C LEU A 27 20.85 4.21 3.28
N GLY A 28 20.68 3.49 2.18
CA GLY A 28 21.77 3.01 1.33
C GLY A 28 22.36 4.11 0.43
N ASP A 29 21.49 4.86 -0.24
CA ASP A 29 21.84 5.89 -1.23
C ASP A 29 22.39 7.16 -0.57
N HIS A 30 21.90 7.53 0.62
CA HIS A 30 22.35 8.78 1.25
C HIS A 30 23.70 8.65 1.92
N ARG A 31 24.34 7.45 1.95
CA ARG A 31 25.45 7.15 2.89
C ARG A 31 25.24 7.95 4.17
N MET A 32 24.01 7.95 4.72
CA MET A 32 23.72 8.71 5.93
C MET A 32 24.73 8.15 6.87
N GLN A 33 25.76 8.94 7.12
CA GLN A 33 26.85 8.54 7.94
C GLN A 33 26.12 8.42 9.26
N LEU A 34 25.79 7.19 9.64
CA LEU A 34 25.11 6.78 10.88
C LEU A 34 26.06 7.08 12.06
N VAL A 35 26.68 8.25 12.03
CA VAL A 35 27.61 8.86 12.94
C VAL A 35 26.79 9.57 14.01
N GLU A 36 25.61 10.12 13.67
CA GLU A 36 24.64 10.56 14.67
C GLU A 36 23.77 9.39 15.18
N PRO A 37 23.85 9.05 16.48
CA PRO A 37 23.06 7.97 17.07
C PRO A 37 21.55 8.21 16.97
N ARG A 38 21.12 9.48 16.97
CA ARG A 38 19.71 9.90 16.91
C ARG A 38 19.06 9.55 15.58
N GLU A 39 19.75 9.80 14.47
CA GLU A 39 19.23 9.46 13.14
C GLU A 39 19.10 7.94 12.98
N LYS A 40 20.11 7.19 13.46
CA LYS A 40 20.07 5.71 13.48
C LYS A 40 18.88 5.16 14.27
N GLU A 41 18.55 5.77 15.40
CA GLU A 41 17.41 5.39 16.23
C GLU A 41 16.07 5.71 15.57
N GLY A 42 15.97 6.88 14.93
CA GLY A 42 14.78 7.29 14.16
C GLY A 42 14.48 6.33 13.01
N PHE A 43 15.49 5.98 12.21
CA PHE A 43 15.33 5.02 11.11
C PHE A 43 15.06 3.60 11.58
N SER A 44 15.68 3.17 12.68
CA SER A 44 15.40 1.86 13.28
C SER A 44 13.95 1.78 13.78
N SER A 45 13.45 2.86 14.38
CA SER A 45 12.06 2.99 14.80
C SER A 45 11.10 2.95 13.61
N LEU A 46 11.43 3.65 12.51
CA LEU A 46 10.64 3.67 11.29
C LEU A 46 10.56 2.26 10.64
N LYS A 47 11.69 1.55 10.57
CA LYS A 47 11.74 0.15 10.09
C LYS A 47 10.86 -0.76 10.93
N ARG A 48 10.92 -0.63 12.27
CA ARG A 48 10.09 -1.41 13.19
C ARG A 48 8.60 -1.14 12.97
N ILE A 49 8.20 0.13 12.86
CA ILE A 49 6.81 0.52 12.60
C ILE A 49 6.31 -0.09 11.28
N LEU A 50 7.10 0.02 10.21
CA LEU A 50 6.74 -0.55 8.90
C LEU A 50 6.61 -2.07 8.95
N TYR A 51 7.53 -2.76 9.62
CA TYR A 51 7.46 -4.21 9.81
C TYR A 51 6.22 -4.63 10.62
N GLU A 52 5.90 -3.91 11.69
CA GLU A 52 4.69 -4.17 12.48
C GLU A 52 3.41 -3.94 11.67
N LEU A 53 3.36 -2.86 10.89
CA LEU A 53 2.22 -2.56 10.03
C LEU A 53 2.04 -3.58 8.90
N GLN A 54 3.15 -4.12 8.39
CA GLN A 54 3.13 -5.18 7.38
C GLN A 54 2.70 -6.53 7.96
N SER A 55 3.17 -6.87 9.15
CA SER A 55 2.90 -8.16 9.80
C SER A 55 1.50 -8.25 10.42
N LYS A 56 0.90 -7.11 10.77
CA LYS A 56 -0.46 -7.06 11.30
C LYS A 56 -1.49 -7.20 10.17
N LYS A 57 -2.43 -8.13 10.34
CA LYS A 57 -3.59 -8.24 9.45
C LYS A 57 -4.39 -6.94 9.48
N LEU A 58 -4.92 -6.55 8.32
CA LEU A 58 -5.76 -5.36 8.20
C LEU A 58 -6.95 -5.46 9.17
N PRO A 59 -7.24 -4.42 9.98
CA PRO A 59 -8.41 -4.42 10.85
C PRO A 59 -9.69 -4.77 10.07
N ARG A 60 -10.49 -5.70 10.63
CA ARG A 60 -11.71 -6.23 9.96
C ARG A 60 -12.64 -5.11 9.45
N LYS A 61 -12.75 -4.01 10.20
CA LYS A 61 -13.54 -2.82 9.82
C LYS A 61 -13.06 -2.19 8.51
N LEU A 62 -11.75 -2.03 8.32
CA LEU A 62 -11.15 -1.49 7.09
C LEU A 62 -11.36 -2.45 5.93
N GLY A 63 -11.19 -3.77 6.15
CA GLY A 63 -11.46 -4.78 5.13
C GLY A 63 -12.94 -4.83 4.71
N ILE A 64 -13.88 -4.54 5.62
CA ILE A 64 -15.31 -4.40 5.28
C ILE A 64 -15.56 -3.14 4.45
N ARG A 65 -15.00 -1.99 4.86
CA ARG A 65 -15.14 -0.71 4.14
C ARG A 65 -14.62 -0.83 2.70
N ALA A 66 -13.39 -1.31 2.53
CA ALA A 66 -12.78 -1.48 1.22
C ALA A 66 -13.56 -2.45 0.31
N ARG A 67 -14.18 -3.50 0.87
CA ARG A 67 -15.09 -4.38 0.10
C ARG A 67 -16.37 -3.68 -0.35
N ARG A 68 -16.95 -2.82 0.50
CA ARG A 68 -18.15 -2.03 0.15
C ARG A 68 -17.81 -1.02 -0.96
N GLU A 69 -16.73 -0.27 -0.81
CA GLU A 69 -16.27 0.69 -1.81
C GLU A 69 -15.95 0.00 -3.14
N ARG A 70 -15.30 -1.18 -3.13
CA ARG A 70 -15.07 -1.97 -4.34
C ARG A 70 -16.35 -2.40 -5.04
N LYS A 71 -17.43 -2.71 -4.29
CA LYS A 71 -18.75 -3.01 -4.89
C LYS A 71 -19.33 -1.78 -5.58
N VAL A 72 -19.28 -0.62 -4.91
CA VAL A 72 -19.76 0.66 -5.48
C VAL A 72 -19.02 1.00 -6.77
N VAL A 73 -17.68 0.96 -6.76
CA VAL A 73 -16.87 1.22 -7.95
C VAL A 73 -17.21 0.27 -9.10
N ARG A 74 -17.41 -1.03 -8.82
CA ARG A 74 -17.84 -1.99 -9.85
C ARG A 74 -19.20 -1.67 -10.43
N SER A 75 -20.16 -1.23 -9.60
CA SER A 75 -21.48 -0.80 -10.07
C SER A 75 -21.37 0.43 -10.96
N ILE A 76 -20.57 1.43 -10.58
CA ILE A 76 -20.30 2.62 -11.39
C ILE A 76 -19.67 2.22 -12.73
N ILE A 77 -18.61 1.39 -12.72
CA ILE A 77 -17.98 0.88 -13.95
C ILE A 77 -18.99 0.16 -14.85
N LYS A 78 -19.90 -0.63 -14.29
CA LYS A 78 -20.94 -1.33 -15.07
C LYS A 78 -21.87 -0.34 -15.76
N ILE A 79 -22.32 0.71 -15.06
CA ILE A 79 -23.16 1.78 -15.62
C ILE A 79 -22.40 2.52 -16.72
N LEU A 80 -21.16 2.93 -16.45
CA LEU A 80 -20.33 3.66 -17.41
C LEU A 80 -20.02 2.85 -18.67
N ARG A 81 -19.90 1.52 -18.57
CA ARG A 81 -19.70 0.65 -19.75
C ARG A 81 -20.94 0.52 -20.64
N GLN A 82 -22.13 0.85 -20.16
CA GLN A 82 -23.34 0.88 -20.96
C GLN A 82 -23.47 2.17 -21.77
N ARG A 83 -22.62 3.17 -21.49
CA ARG A 83 -22.55 4.42 -22.21
C ARG A 83 -21.59 4.28 -23.41
N PRO A 84 -22.05 4.49 -24.66
CA PRO A 84 -21.20 4.36 -25.83
C PRO A 84 -20.13 5.47 -25.94
N ASP A 85 -20.32 6.58 -25.24
CA ASP A 85 -19.45 7.75 -25.26
C ASP A 85 -18.33 7.71 -24.19
N ILE A 86 -18.32 6.69 -23.30
CA ILE A 86 -17.34 6.58 -22.22
C ILE A 86 -16.46 5.35 -22.44
N THR A 87 -15.16 5.56 -22.68
CA THR A 87 -14.18 4.46 -22.73
C THR A 87 -13.65 4.15 -21.33
N VAL A 88 -14.15 3.08 -20.71
CA VAL A 88 -13.64 2.60 -19.41
C VAL A 88 -12.49 1.61 -19.65
N ARG A 89 -11.23 2.08 -19.51
CA ARG A 89 -10.01 1.25 -19.62
C ARG A 89 -9.74 0.42 -18.37
#